data_AF-A0A4V2JW83-F1
#
_entry.id   AF-A0A4V2JW83-F1
#
_cell.length_a   1.000
_cell.length_b   1.000
_cell.length_c   1.000
_cell.angle_alpha   90.00
_cell.angle_beta   90.00
_cell.angle_gamma   90.00
#
_symmetry.space_group_name_H-M   'P 1'
#
loop_
_entity.id
_entity.type
_entity.pdbx_description
1 polymer ?
#
loop_
_entity_poly.entity_id
_entity_poly.type
_entity_poly.pdbx_seq_one_letter_code
_entity_poly.pdbx_strand_id
1 'polypeptide(L)'
;MITLTELRITSQDSLQIVKIEKLRKYNFLANRLGLIYKCSVEIIPNMMTWDGIVTKYYKTYVKRLRIVMNIEAYIQFIVIGMQSKPLTLINIEDLCQGLSRKELYKASLS
;
A
#
# COMPACT_ATOMS: atom_id res chain seq x y z
N MET A 1 -9.70 -6.73 -36.64
CA MET A 1 -10.28 -6.23 -35.38
C MET A 1 -9.17 -5.60 -34.59
N ILE A 2 -9.35 -4.39 -34.08
CA ILE A 2 -8.33 -3.67 -33.31
C ILE A 2 -8.84 -3.49 -31.88
N THR A 3 -8.05 -3.88 -30.89
CA THR A 3 -8.40 -3.71 -29.47
C THR A 3 -7.41 -2.75 -28.84
N LEU A 4 -7.92 -1.72 -28.16
CA LEU A 4 -7.14 -0.73 -27.44
C LEU A 4 -7.44 -0.86 -25.94
N THR A 5 -6.40 -0.85 -25.12
CA THR A 5 -6.53 -0.90 -23.66
C THR A 5 -5.92 0.37 -23.06
N GLU A 6 -6.73 1.14 -22.34
CA GLU A 6 -6.24 2.29 -21.58
C GLU A 6 -6.17 1.92 -20.11
N LEU A 7 -4.98 2.00 -19.52
CA LEU A 7 -4.76 1.85 -18.10
C LEU A 7 -4.80 3.22 -17.42
N ARG A 8 -5.62 3.35 -16.37
CA ARG A 8 -5.72 4.60 -15.61
C ARG A 8 -5.80 4.32 -14.12
N ILE A 9 -5.07 5.11 -13.34
CA ILE A 9 -5.16 5.12 -11.88
C ILE A 9 -6.10 6.26 -11.47
N THR A 10 -7.12 5.98 -10.66
CA THR A 10 -8.09 6.99 -10.18
C THR A 10 -8.33 6.87 -8.68
N SER A 11 -8.87 7.92 -8.07
CA SER A 11 -9.43 7.81 -6.72
C SER A 11 -10.69 6.91 -6.74
N GLN A 12 -11.00 6.29 -5.61
CA GLN A 12 -12.18 5.44 -5.42
C GLN A 12 -13.48 6.24 -5.59
N ASP A 13 -13.52 7.46 -5.03
CA ASP A 13 -14.73 8.26 -4.95
C ASP A 13 -15.23 8.75 -6.32
N SER A 14 -14.31 8.89 -7.28
CA SER A 14 -14.64 9.34 -8.64
C SER A 14 -14.75 8.19 -9.65
N LEU A 15 -14.57 6.94 -9.23
CA LEU A 15 -14.47 5.78 -10.12
C LEU A 15 -15.72 5.62 -11.00
N GLN A 16 -16.92 5.71 -10.42
CA GLN A 16 -18.16 5.51 -11.16
C GLN A 16 -18.40 6.60 -12.21
N ILE A 17 -18.21 7.86 -11.83
CA ILE A 17 -18.41 9.03 -12.70
C ILE A 17 -17.38 9.00 -13.85
N VAL A 18 -16.10 8.79 -13.52
CA VAL A 18 -15.02 8.75 -14.51
C VAL A 18 -15.23 7.57 -15.47
N LYS A 19 -15.71 6.42 -15.00
CA LYS A 19 -16.01 5.26 -15.85
C LYS A 19 -17.09 5.57 -16.89
N ILE A 20 -18.19 6.19 -16.46
CA ILE A 20 -19.32 6.52 -17.36
C ILE A 20 -18.91 7.55 -18.41
N GLU A 21 -18.25 8.64 -18.00
CA GLU A 21 -17.80 9.68 -18.94
C GLU A 21 -16.81 9.13 -19.96
N LYS A 22 -15.89 8.28 -19.52
CA LYS A 22 -14.88 7.67 -20.39
C LYS A 22 -15.49 6.68 -21.36
N LEU A 23 -16.41 5.82 -20.93
CA LEU A 23 -17.10 4.88 -21.83
C LEU A 23 -17.80 5.62 -22.97
N ARG A 24 -18.47 6.74 -22.69
CA ARG A 24 -19.11 7.56 -23.73
C ARG A 24 -18.09 8.12 -24.74
N LYS A 25 -16.98 8.66 -24.24
CA LYS A 25 -15.89 9.20 -25.08
C LYS A 25 -15.24 8.11 -25.94
N TYR A 26 -15.00 6.92 -25.38
CA TYR A 26 -14.39 5.81 -26.10
C TYR A 26 -15.31 5.18 -27.12
N ASN A 27 -16.62 5.09 -26.85
CA ASN A 27 -17.57 4.57 -27.83
C ASN A 27 -17.59 5.46 -29.09
N PHE A 28 -17.56 6.77 -28.90
CA PHE A 28 -17.45 7.72 -30.01
C PHE A 28 -16.12 7.58 -30.78
N LEU A 29 -15.00 7.45 -30.05
CA LEU A 29 -13.67 7.27 -30.65
C LEU A 29 -13.58 5.95 -31.43
N ALA A 30 -14.07 4.85 -30.86
CA ALA A 30 -14.12 3.54 -31.47
C ALA A 30 -14.91 3.58 -32.79
N ASN A 31 -16.07 4.25 -32.81
CA ASN A 31 -16.86 4.42 -34.02
C ASN A 31 -16.10 5.22 -35.10
N ARG A 32 -15.46 6.32 -34.74
CA ARG A 32 -14.66 7.10 -35.70
C ARG A 32 -13.49 6.31 -36.26
N LEU A 33 -12.77 5.59 -35.40
CA LEU A 33 -11.65 4.74 -35.82
C LEU A 33 -12.14 3.58 -36.71
N GLY A 34 -13.29 2.99 -36.38
CA GLY A 34 -13.87 1.92 -37.18
C GLY A 34 -14.26 2.35 -38.59
N LEU A 35 -14.71 3.61 -38.75
CA LEU A 35 -14.97 4.20 -40.07
C LEU A 35 -13.69 4.42 -40.87
N ILE A 36 -12.61 4.88 -40.24
CA ILE A 36 -11.33 5.17 -40.92
C ILE A 36 -10.64 3.88 -41.37
N TYR A 37 -10.53 2.91 -40.46
CA TYR A 37 -9.79 1.67 -40.70
C TYR A 37 -10.66 0.54 -41.27
N LYS A 38 -11.96 0.81 -41.52
CA LYS A 38 -12.97 -0.16 -41.99
C LYS A 38 -12.96 -1.47 -41.19
N CYS A 39 -12.78 -1.37 -39.88
CA CYS A 39 -12.60 -2.52 -38.99
C CYS A 39 -13.30 -2.30 -37.64
N SER A 40 -13.70 -3.37 -36.96
CA SER A 40 -14.20 -3.26 -35.59
C SER A 40 -13.08 -2.80 -34.66
N VAL A 41 -13.34 -1.74 -33.90
CA VAL A 41 -12.45 -1.20 -32.89
C VAL A 41 -13.14 -1.32 -31.53
N GLU A 42 -12.49 -1.94 -30.57
CA GLU A 42 -12.97 -2.04 -29.20
C GLU A 42 -11.97 -1.36 -28.27
N ILE A 43 -12.46 -0.49 -27.39
CA ILE A 43 -11.63 0.22 -26.42
C ILE A 43 -12.07 -0.19 -25.02
N ILE A 44 -11.19 -0.87 -24.29
CA ILE A 44 -11.46 -1.37 -22.95
C ILE A 44 -10.70 -0.50 -21.94
N PRO A 45 -11.39 0.38 -21.18
CA PRO A 45 -10.75 1.12 -20.10
C PRO A 45 -10.57 0.24 -18.87
N ASN A 46 -9.33 0.07 -18.43
CA ASN A 46 -9.01 -0.58 -17.17
C ASN A 46 -8.68 0.46 -16.11
N MET A 47 -9.58 0.65 -15.15
CA MET A 47 -9.42 1.59 -14.05
C MET A 47 -8.93 0.86 -12.81
N MET A 48 -7.76 1.25 -12.32
CA MET A 48 -7.21 0.80 -11.05
C MET A 48 -7.37 1.90 -10.00
N THR A 49 -7.78 1.53 -8.80
CA THR A 49 -7.90 2.49 -7.70
C THR A 49 -6.60 2.48 -6.90
N TRP A 50 -6.20 3.64 -6.38
CA TRP A 50 -5.02 3.73 -5.52
C TRP A 50 -5.14 2.78 -4.32
N ASP A 51 -6.33 2.69 -3.73
CA ASP A 51 -6.65 1.75 -2.64
C ASP A 51 -6.56 0.28 -3.07
N GLY A 52 -7.04 -0.06 -4.28
CA GLY A 52 -6.91 -1.41 -4.84
C GLY A 52 -5.45 -1.80 -5.12
N ILE A 53 -4.62 -0.84 -5.53
CA ILE A 53 -3.18 -1.04 -5.70
C ILE A 53 -2.50 -1.20 -4.33
N VAL A 54 -2.74 -0.27 -3.40
CA VAL A 54 -2.18 -0.33 -2.04
C VAL A 54 -2.57 -1.62 -1.38
N THR A 55 -3.84 -1.96 -1.29
CA THR A 55 -4.30 -3.17 -0.58
C THR A 55 -3.71 -4.46 -1.16
N LYS A 56 -3.57 -4.56 -2.49
CA LYS A 56 -2.97 -5.73 -3.15
C LYS A 56 -1.50 -5.91 -2.77
N TYR A 57 -0.74 -4.82 -2.73
CA TYR A 57 0.70 -4.90 -2.47
C TYR A 57 1.07 -4.68 -0.99
N TYR A 58 0.19 -4.08 -0.21
CA TYR A 58 0.39 -3.71 1.19
C TYR A 58 0.68 -4.93 2.06
N LYS A 59 -0.13 -6.01 1.93
CA LYS A 59 0.12 -7.25 2.70
C LYS A 59 1.48 -7.88 2.37
N THR A 60 1.91 -7.79 1.11
CA THR A 60 3.20 -8.33 0.66
C THR A 60 4.35 -7.45 1.13
N TYR A 61 4.21 -6.13 1.07
CA TYR A 61 5.21 -5.19 1.58
C TYR A 61 5.33 -5.24 3.11
N VAL A 62 4.22 -5.28 3.84
CA VAL A 62 4.22 -5.43 5.31
C VAL A 62 4.91 -6.72 5.75
N LYS A 63 4.64 -7.85 5.06
CA LYS A 63 5.32 -9.14 5.33
C LYS A 63 6.81 -9.11 4.98
N ARG A 64 7.19 -8.48 3.86
CA ARG A 64 8.61 -8.37 3.45
C ARG A 64 9.40 -7.40 4.30
N LEU A 65 8.78 -6.31 4.74
CA LEU A 65 9.46 -5.23 5.45
C LEU A 65 9.50 -5.47 6.99
N ARG A 66 8.84 -6.49 7.54
CA ARG A 66 8.75 -6.74 9.01
C ARG A 66 8.39 -5.46 9.81
N ILE A 67 7.60 -4.57 9.21
CA ILE A 67 7.44 -3.18 9.69
C ILE A 67 6.69 -3.05 11.02
N VAL A 68 5.95 -4.08 11.44
CA VAL A 68 5.04 -3.95 12.58
C VAL A 68 5.77 -3.94 13.93
N MET A 69 6.95 -4.59 14.06
CA MET A 69 7.68 -4.56 15.34
C MET A 69 8.68 -3.42 15.44
N ASN A 70 9.41 -3.13 14.36
CA ASN A 70 10.59 -2.29 14.47
C ASN A 70 10.24 -0.80 14.59
N ILE A 71 9.17 -0.34 13.94
CA ILE A 71 8.76 1.07 14.00
C ILE A 71 8.01 1.35 15.31
N GLU A 72 7.11 0.45 15.75
CA GLU A 72 6.45 0.59 17.04
C GLU A 72 7.45 0.49 18.21
N ALA A 73 8.39 -0.47 18.16
CA ALA A 73 9.46 -0.56 19.15
C ALA A 73 10.41 0.65 19.09
N TYR A 74 10.69 1.21 17.90
CA TYR A 74 11.50 2.42 17.75
C TYR A 74 10.78 3.66 18.31
N ILE A 75 9.47 3.81 18.07
CA ILE A 75 8.66 4.88 18.65
C ILE A 75 8.57 4.70 20.17
N GLN A 76 8.32 3.49 20.67
CA GLN A 76 8.32 3.19 22.10
C GLN A 76 9.70 3.44 22.71
N PHE A 77 10.79 3.09 22.03
CA PHE A 77 12.16 3.37 22.45
C PHE A 77 12.45 4.88 22.50
N ILE A 78 12.01 5.67 21.51
CA ILE A 78 12.13 7.13 21.56
C ILE A 78 11.33 7.68 22.75
N VAL A 79 10.09 7.23 22.92
CA VAL A 79 9.20 7.71 24.00
C VAL A 79 9.74 7.34 25.39
N ILE A 80 10.28 6.13 25.56
CA ILE A 80 10.86 5.63 26.82
C ILE A 80 12.28 6.19 27.04
N GLY A 81 13.11 6.23 26.01
CA GLY A 81 14.50 6.71 26.03
C GLY A 81 14.61 8.22 26.21
N MET A 82 13.56 8.98 25.88
CA MET A 82 13.48 10.40 26.27
C MET A 82 13.17 10.61 27.75
N GLN A 83 12.73 9.57 28.48
CA GLN A 83 12.38 9.66 29.91
C GLN A 83 13.42 9.02 30.85
N SER A 84 14.45 8.33 30.34
CA SER A 84 15.45 7.64 31.17
C SER A 84 16.86 7.75 30.57
N LYS A 85 17.86 8.02 31.42
CA LYS A 85 19.28 8.18 31.05
C LYS A 85 19.80 6.99 30.22
N PRO A 86 20.79 7.20 29.34
CA PRO A 86 21.28 6.15 28.46
C PRO A 86 22.19 5.22 29.25
N LEU A 87 21.76 4.00 29.51
CA LEU A 87 22.64 2.94 29.97
C LEU A 87 22.66 1.83 28.95
N THR A 88 23.72 1.90 28.15
CA THR A 88 24.50 0.79 27.59
C THR A 88 24.13 -0.59 28.15
N LEU A 89 23.93 -1.55 27.24
CA LEU A 89 23.68 -2.99 27.48
C LEU A 89 22.24 -3.40 27.83
N ILE A 90 21.32 -3.27 26.88
CA ILE A 90 20.25 -4.28 26.75
C ILE A 90 20.42 -4.91 25.38
N ASN A 91 20.65 -6.22 25.35
CA ASN A 91 20.85 -6.99 24.13
C ASN A 91 19.55 -6.98 23.31
N ILE A 92 19.69 -6.70 22.01
CA ILE A 92 18.56 -6.63 21.08
C ILE A 92 17.81 -7.98 21.02
N GLU A 93 18.48 -9.09 21.32
CA GLU A 93 17.88 -10.43 21.41
C GLU A 93 16.83 -10.56 22.52
N ASP A 94 17.04 -9.91 23.67
CA ASP A 94 16.10 -9.92 24.80
C ASP A 94 14.81 -9.18 24.47
N LEU A 95 14.90 -8.16 23.61
CA LEU A 95 13.75 -7.41 23.11
C LEU A 95 12.95 -8.22 22.09
N CYS A 96 13.62 -9.04 21.27
CA CYS A 96 12.98 -9.93 20.30
C CYS A 96 12.28 -11.13 20.95
N GLN A 97 12.69 -11.55 22.15
CA GLN A 97 12.11 -12.70 22.88
C GLN A 97 10.86 -12.36 23.70
N GLY A 98 10.41 -11.10 23.74
CA GLY A 98 9.15 -10.73 24.40
C GLY A 98 9.18 -10.94 25.92
N LEU A 99 10.28 -10.57 26.58
CA LEU A 99 10.39 -10.62 28.03
C LEU A 99 9.29 -9.75 28.67
N SER A 100 8.44 -10.42 29.46
CA SER A 100 7.36 -9.78 30.20
C SER A 100 7.93 -8.76 31.19
N ARG A 101 7.21 -7.65 31.37
CA ARG A 101 7.56 -6.48 32.19
C ARG A 101 8.12 -6.82 33.60
N LYS A 102 7.80 -7.98 34.17
CA LYS A 102 8.30 -8.48 35.47
C LYS A 102 9.76 -8.96 35.43
N GLU A 103 10.21 -9.50 34.31
CA GLU A 103 11.55 -10.07 34.14
C GLU A 103 12.60 -8.95 34.06
N LEU A 104 12.30 -7.88 33.31
CA LEU A 104 13.15 -6.68 33.20
C LEU A 104 13.37 -6.01 34.57
N TYR A 105 12.36 -5.98 35.43
CA TYR A 105 12.48 -5.37 36.77
C TYR A 105 13.38 -6.18 37.70
N LYS A 106 13.41 -7.52 37.55
CA LYS A 106 14.34 -8.37 38.31
C LYS A 106 15.79 -8.20 37.83
N ALA A 107 16.01 -8.10 36.52
CA ALA A 107 17.35 -7.89 35.96
C ALA A 107 17.94 -6.52 36.33
N SER A 108 17.12 -5.50 36.58
CA SER A 108 17.58 -4.18 37.04
C SER A 108 17.97 -4.09 38.52
N LEU A 109 17.72 -5.15 39.29
CA LEU A 109 17.96 -5.21 40.74
C LEU A 109 19.03 -6.24 41.15
N SER A 110 19.64 -6.94 40.19
CA SER A 110 20.81 -7.81 40.38
C SER A 110 22.07 -7.13 39.86
#